data_AF-A0A954HA31-F1
#
_entry.id   AF-A0A954HA31-F1
#
_cell.length_a   1.000
_cell.length_b   1.000
_cell.length_c   1.000
_cell.angle_alpha   90.00
_cell.angle_beta   90.00
_cell.angle_gamma   90.00
#
_symmetry.space_group_name_H-M   'P 1'
#
loop_
_entity.id
_entity.type
_entity.pdbx_description
1 polymer ?
#
loop_
_entity_poly.entity_id
_entity_poly.type
_entity_poly.pdbx_seq_one_letter_code
_entity_poly.pdbx_strand_id
1 'polypeptide(L)'
;MAASFAGARNLDERRRRRLATASEDLAVPPTRRSPSTSPSDEEESGSHKVASVALFPVRKLISPRTWKHYVVGLILLTISGLILAAGLHLDSRPEQFGPGFQKLFNFESGRAVNYFSGGLMTLAGQIAFLIWWARSRSLHDYNGNYRVWAWASTVGIVFGFCLLTEAHVAFSLTVFWLWNLDFWKQDVLCWLAPTLVITGGLFWPLRHDMFECKPSRSLFALAAGCWVIVAFMQIGFDFPVAENQQAARASVGMVGALSFFMSMLMHARFVLYETAEAPVVVQKQSLTSKAWENVWMNVSGFGSRFTQLFKRSSKKPKKPKASKQETKPSKAAPKPIQTKKTETTTAVQEAGEESDEQTEQPKKKLRFRLKSDATPNGNTSPQWEEVQEANAAEEDSFDDDENLQHLSRKERKKLKKMNRQQSRRAS
;
A
#
# COMPACT_ATOMS: atom_id res chain seq x y z
N MET A 1 12.94 -8.98 30.11
CA MET A 1 12.42 -8.72 28.74
C MET A 1 11.02 -8.15 28.86
N ALA A 2 10.84 -6.84 28.67
CA ALA A 2 9.52 -6.22 28.75
C ALA A 2 8.74 -6.55 27.47
N ALA A 3 7.58 -7.19 27.62
CA ALA A 3 6.66 -7.43 26.51
C ALA A 3 6.10 -6.09 26.03
N SER A 4 6.78 -5.47 25.06
CA SER A 4 6.25 -4.32 24.33
C SER A 4 5.00 -4.80 23.59
N PHE A 5 3.83 -4.47 24.12
CA PHE A 5 2.55 -4.74 23.48
C PHE A 5 2.59 -4.16 22.06
N ALA A 6 2.42 -5.00 21.03
CA ALA A 6 2.55 -4.59 19.63
C ALA A 6 1.60 -3.43 19.23
N GLY A 7 0.60 -3.11 20.07
CA GLY A 7 -0.28 -1.95 19.94
C GLY A 7 0.20 -0.65 20.62
N ALA A 8 1.14 -0.70 21.57
CA ALA A 8 1.57 0.49 22.33
C ALA A 8 2.28 1.54 21.46
N ARG A 9 3.09 1.09 20.48
CA ARG A 9 3.72 1.98 19.49
C ARG A 9 2.70 2.73 18.63
N ASN A 10 1.56 2.10 18.32
CA ASN A 10 0.50 2.74 17.54
C ASN A 10 -0.27 3.78 18.39
N LEU A 11 -0.37 3.61 19.71
CA LEU A 11 -1.02 4.58 20.59
C LEU A 11 -0.18 5.84 20.75
N ASP A 12 1.13 5.72 20.94
CA ASP A 12 2.03 6.88 21.07
C ASP A 12 2.14 7.66 19.77
N GLU A 13 2.24 6.99 18.62
CA GLU A 13 2.25 7.63 17.31
C GLU A 13 0.93 8.39 17.07
N ARG A 14 -0.21 7.77 17.42
CA ARG A 14 -1.53 8.39 17.30
C ARG A 14 -1.69 9.56 18.27
N ARG A 15 -1.14 9.47 19.49
CA ARG A 15 -1.12 10.56 20.48
C ARG A 15 -0.27 11.72 19.99
N ARG A 16 0.95 11.48 19.50
CA ARG A 16 1.82 12.51 18.92
C ARG A 16 1.15 13.25 17.77
N ARG A 17 0.48 12.53 16.86
CA ARG A 17 -0.24 13.16 15.74
C ARG A 17 -1.45 13.97 16.19
N ARG A 18 -2.22 13.48 17.16
CA ARG A 18 -3.33 14.24 17.76
C ARG A 18 -2.85 15.52 18.43
N LEU A 19 -1.70 15.48 19.10
CA LEU A 19 -1.11 16.67 19.71
C LEU A 19 -0.63 17.67 18.65
N ALA A 20 -0.07 17.19 17.53
CA ALA A 20 0.32 18.04 16.42
C ALA A 20 -0.89 18.72 15.75
N THR A 21 -1.96 17.97 15.45
CA THR A 21 -3.18 18.55 14.87
C THR A 21 -3.89 19.49 15.84
N ALA A 22 -3.95 19.14 17.13
CA ALA A 22 -4.53 20.03 18.14
C ALA A 22 -3.76 21.35 18.27
N SER A 23 -2.43 21.34 18.07
CA SER A 23 -1.64 22.57 18.07
C SER A 23 -1.87 23.45 16.83
N GLU A 24 -2.17 22.86 15.67
CA GLU A 24 -2.54 23.61 14.46
C GLU A 24 -3.93 24.24 14.60
N ASP A 25 -4.90 23.51 15.14
CA ASP A 25 -6.26 24.02 15.39
C ASP A 25 -6.27 25.17 16.42
N LEU A 26 -5.37 25.14 17.41
CA LEU A 26 -5.23 26.20 18.42
C LEU A 26 -4.42 27.41 17.95
N ALA A 27 -3.61 27.26 16.90
CA ALA A 27 -2.76 28.33 16.37
C ALA A 27 -3.50 29.28 15.42
N VAL A 28 -4.72 28.95 15.01
CA VAL A 28 -5.61 29.90 14.33
C VAL A 28 -6.30 30.73 15.43
N PRO A 29 -5.90 32.00 15.66
CA PRO A 29 -6.58 32.84 16.63
C PRO A 29 -8.06 32.89 16.23
N PRO A 30 -9.01 32.82 17.18
CA PRO A 30 -10.42 32.89 16.88
C PRO A 30 -10.69 34.23 16.19
N THR A 31 -10.75 34.22 14.86
CA THR A 31 -11.18 35.38 14.09
C THR A 31 -12.60 35.65 14.55
N ARG A 32 -12.76 36.79 15.20
CA ARG A 32 -14.00 37.31 15.77
C ARG A 32 -15.13 37.06 14.75
N ARG A 33 -16.07 36.18 15.11
CA ARG A 33 -17.27 35.90 14.31
C ARG A 33 -18.01 37.22 14.10
N SER A 34 -17.87 37.82 12.94
CA SER A 34 -18.76 38.88 12.49
C SER A 34 -20.14 38.24 12.26
N PRO A 35 -21.23 38.82 12.78
CA PRO A 35 -22.56 38.29 12.59
C PRO A 35 -22.94 38.28 11.10
N SER A 36 -23.58 37.18 10.74
CA SER A 36 -24.14 36.77 9.45
C SER A 36 -24.70 37.88 8.56
N THR A 37 -24.07 38.06 7.41
CA THR A 37 -24.79 38.37 6.16
C THR A 37 -25.15 37.03 5.51
N SER A 38 -26.39 36.92 5.03
CA SER A 38 -27.01 35.73 4.45
C SER A 38 -26.14 35.00 3.42
N PRO A 39 -26.17 33.65 3.38
CA PRO A 39 -25.41 32.88 2.41
C PRO A 39 -26.10 32.99 1.04
N SER A 40 -25.52 33.77 0.13
CA SER A 40 -25.77 33.59 -1.29
C SER A 40 -25.16 32.25 -1.71
N ASP A 41 -25.98 31.36 -2.27
CA ASP A 41 -25.67 29.99 -2.75
C ASP A 41 -24.65 29.94 -3.92
N GLU A 42 -23.87 30.99 -4.13
CA GLU A 42 -22.91 31.11 -5.22
C GLU A 42 -21.49 31.10 -4.65
N GLU A 43 -20.71 30.10 -5.06
CA GLU A 43 -19.24 30.07 -5.02
C GLU A 43 -18.52 29.73 -3.70
N GLU A 44 -18.73 28.52 -3.17
CA GLU A 44 -17.70 27.85 -2.35
C GLU A 44 -17.11 26.61 -3.07
N SER A 45 -16.60 26.81 -4.29
CA SER A 45 -15.49 25.99 -4.80
C SER A 45 -14.15 26.60 -4.36
N GLY A 46 -14.11 27.11 -3.13
CA GLY A 46 -12.91 27.59 -2.48
C GLY A 46 -11.92 26.44 -2.41
N SER A 47 -11.05 26.38 -3.42
CA SER A 47 -9.89 25.51 -3.44
C SER A 47 -9.13 25.79 -2.16
N HIS A 48 -9.37 24.97 -1.13
CA HIS A 48 -8.49 24.87 0.02
C HIS A 48 -7.14 24.51 -0.58
N LYS A 49 -6.31 25.54 -0.81
CA LYS A 49 -4.90 25.40 -1.09
C LYS A 49 -4.31 24.89 0.20
N VAL A 50 -4.48 23.58 0.44
CA VAL A 50 -3.89 22.82 1.53
C VAL A 50 -2.46 23.28 1.57
N ALA A 51 -2.09 23.98 2.65
CA ALA A 51 -0.79 24.60 2.82
C ALA A 51 0.23 23.56 2.40
N SER A 52 0.87 23.80 1.25
CA SER A 52 1.65 22.76 0.60
C SER A 52 2.84 22.53 1.51
N VAL A 53 2.73 21.55 2.40
CA VAL A 53 3.80 21.07 3.27
C VAL A 53 5.02 21.05 2.39
N ALA A 54 6.04 21.83 2.78
CA ALA A 54 7.24 22.10 2.01
C ALA A 54 7.97 20.77 1.74
N LEU A 55 7.43 20.03 0.77
CA LEU A 55 7.95 18.78 0.26
C LEU A 55 9.16 19.22 -0.55
N PHE A 56 10.29 19.14 0.15
CA PHE A 56 11.68 18.99 -0.29
C PHE A 56 11.83 18.57 -1.78
N PRO A 57 12.99 18.82 -2.43
CA PRO A 57 13.24 18.82 -3.90
C PRO A 57 12.75 17.62 -4.73
N VAL A 58 12.20 16.57 -4.11
CA VAL A 58 11.48 15.46 -4.74
C VAL A 58 10.37 15.90 -5.70
N ARG A 59 9.72 17.06 -5.47
CA ARG A 59 8.76 17.61 -6.45
C ARG A 59 9.39 17.92 -7.81
N LYS A 60 10.71 18.17 -7.87
CA LYS A 60 11.42 18.38 -9.14
C LYS A 60 11.70 17.06 -9.88
N LEU A 61 11.72 15.94 -9.16
CA LEU A 61 12.04 14.63 -9.74
C LEU A 61 10.88 14.09 -10.58
N ILE A 62 9.63 14.23 -10.11
CA ILE A 62 8.44 13.74 -10.80
C ILE A 62 7.66 14.93 -11.36
N SER A 63 7.58 15.02 -12.69
CA SER A 63 6.84 16.09 -13.36
C SER A 63 5.32 15.99 -13.14
N PRO A 64 4.62 17.12 -12.92
CA PRO A 64 3.15 17.14 -12.82
C PRO A 64 2.47 16.86 -14.17
N ARG A 65 3.15 17.12 -15.29
CA ARG A 65 2.60 16.95 -16.64
C ARG A 65 2.62 15.48 -17.05
N THR A 66 1.44 14.91 -17.37
CA THR A 66 1.25 13.50 -17.80
C THR A 66 2.05 13.13 -19.02
N TRP A 67 2.13 14.02 -20.01
CA TRP A 67 2.80 13.75 -21.29
C TRP A 67 4.27 13.35 -21.13
N LYS A 68 4.97 13.88 -20.12
CA LYS A 68 6.37 13.50 -19.88
C LYS A 68 6.50 12.03 -19.49
N HIS A 69 5.55 11.52 -18.70
CA HIS A 69 5.51 10.11 -18.33
C HIS A 69 5.22 9.23 -19.54
N TYR A 70 4.32 9.65 -20.44
CA TYR A 70 4.09 8.94 -21.70
C TYR A 70 5.33 8.93 -22.59
N VAL A 71 6.08 10.02 -22.67
CA VAL A 71 7.36 10.07 -23.40
C VAL A 71 8.38 9.11 -22.79
N VAL A 72 8.51 9.06 -21.46
CA VAL A 72 9.37 8.07 -20.78
C VAL A 72 8.93 6.65 -21.12
N GLY A 73 7.63 6.35 -21.06
CA GLY A 73 7.08 5.06 -21.43
C GLY A 73 7.38 4.68 -22.89
N LEU A 74 7.24 5.64 -23.81
CA LEU A 74 7.56 5.45 -25.24
C LEU A 74 9.05 5.15 -25.43
N ILE A 75 9.94 5.92 -24.81
CA ILE A 75 11.40 5.69 -24.89
C ILE A 75 11.74 4.29 -24.38
N LEU A 76 11.22 3.89 -23.22
CA LEU A 76 11.46 2.55 -22.67
C LEU A 76 10.86 1.44 -23.54
N LEU A 77 9.69 1.67 -24.15
CA LEU A 77 9.09 0.77 -25.13
C LEU A 77 9.98 0.61 -26.37
N THR A 78 10.56 1.71 -26.89
CA THR A 78 11.48 1.64 -28.03
C THR A 78 12.76 0.88 -27.69
N ILE A 79 13.34 1.10 -26.49
CA ILE A 79 14.52 0.36 -26.03
C ILE A 79 14.20 -1.14 -25.92
N SER A 80 13.05 -1.49 -25.34
CA SER A 80 12.55 -2.87 -25.28
C SER A 80 12.40 -3.49 -26.68
N GLY A 81 11.79 -2.76 -27.62
CA GLY A 81 11.67 -3.20 -29.02
C GLY A 81 13.02 -3.41 -29.71
N LEU A 82 14.00 -2.54 -29.46
CA LEU A 82 15.36 -2.67 -30.00
C LEU A 82 16.09 -3.90 -29.41
N ILE A 83 15.92 -4.19 -28.13
CA ILE A 83 16.48 -5.41 -27.50
C ILE A 83 15.89 -6.66 -28.14
N LEU A 84 14.57 -6.71 -28.38
CA LEU A 84 13.92 -7.83 -29.04
C LEU A 84 14.37 -7.98 -30.49
N ALA A 85 14.41 -6.88 -31.24
CA ALA A 85 14.86 -6.88 -32.63
C ALA A 85 16.31 -7.37 -32.74
N ALA A 86 17.19 -6.92 -31.84
CA ALA A 86 18.58 -7.39 -31.78
C ALA A 86 18.67 -8.89 -31.49
N GLY A 87 17.90 -9.41 -30.53
CA GLY A 87 17.87 -10.84 -30.22
C GLY A 87 17.32 -11.70 -31.35
N LEU A 88 16.25 -11.25 -32.04
CA LEU A 88 15.70 -11.95 -33.20
C LEU A 88 16.67 -11.92 -34.39
N HIS A 89 17.37 -10.80 -34.60
CA HIS A 89 18.35 -10.71 -35.68
C HIS A 89 19.56 -11.61 -35.41
N LEU A 90 20.00 -11.68 -34.15
CA LEU A 90 21.05 -12.59 -33.69
C LEU A 90 20.69 -14.06 -33.94
N ASP A 91 19.45 -14.45 -33.65
CA ASP A 91 18.93 -15.80 -33.89
C ASP A 91 18.93 -16.16 -35.39
N SER A 92 18.61 -15.19 -36.25
CA SER A 92 18.59 -15.39 -37.70
C SER A 92 19.97 -15.47 -38.38
N ARG A 93 20.99 -14.79 -37.82
CA ARG A 93 22.32 -14.61 -38.45
C ARG A 93 23.44 -14.54 -37.40
N PRO A 94 23.69 -15.61 -36.64
CA PRO A 94 24.66 -15.61 -35.54
C PRO A 94 26.08 -15.28 -36.00
N GLU A 95 26.46 -15.63 -37.23
CA GLU A 95 27.78 -15.45 -37.82
C GLU A 95 28.18 -13.97 -38.03
N GLN A 96 27.22 -13.05 -38.04
CA GLN A 96 27.49 -11.62 -38.25
C GLN A 96 27.88 -10.87 -36.97
N PHE A 97 27.74 -11.51 -35.80
CA PHE A 97 27.90 -10.86 -34.51
C PHE A 97 29.06 -11.45 -33.71
N GLY A 98 29.81 -10.58 -33.03
CA GLY A 98 30.87 -10.99 -32.12
C GLY A 98 30.34 -11.70 -30.85
N PRO A 99 31.20 -12.47 -30.16
CA PRO A 99 30.80 -13.29 -29.00
C PRO A 99 30.24 -12.46 -27.84
N GLY A 100 30.69 -11.21 -27.67
CA GLY A 100 30.16 -10.29 -26.66
C GLY A 100 28.71 -9.88 -26.93
N PHE A 101 28.37 -9.61 -28.20
CA PHE A 101 27.00 -9.26 -28.61
C PHE A 101 26.07 -10.47 -28.45
N GLN A 102 26.53 -11.64 -28.88
CA GLN A 102 25.81 -12.90 -28.68
C GLN A 102 25.49 -13.13 -27.19
N LYS A 103 26.48 -12.99 -26.31
CA LYS A 103 26.28 -13.16 -24.86
C LYS A 103 25.30 -12.16 -24.25
N LEU A 104 25.15 -10.96 -24.83
CA LEU A 104 24.27 -9.93 -24.30
C LEU A 104 22.82 -10.09 -24.77
N PHE A 105 22.62 -10.40 -26.06
CA PHE A 105 21.30 -10.41 -26.71
C PHE A 105 20.71 -11.80 -26.98
N ASN A 106 21.47 -12.88 -26.77
CA ASN A 106 20.93 -14.24 -26.87
C ASN A 106 19.82 -14.45 -25.82
N PHE A 107 18.63 -14.83 -26.27
CA PHE A 107 17.47 -15.08 -25.43
C PHE A 107 17.67 -16.22 -24.42
N GLU A 108 18.55 -17.18 -24.70
CA GLU A 108 18.90 -18.26 -23.79
C GLU A 108 19.61 -17.74 -22.54
N SER A 109 20.56 -16.81 -22.73
CA SER A 109 21.25 -16.14 -21.62
C SER A 109 20.38 -15.05 -20.98
N GLY A 110 19.51 -14.42 -21.78
CA GLY A 110 18.57 -13.39 -21.33
C GLY A 110 19.20 -12.15 -20.71
N ARG A 111 20.51 -11.88 -20.85
CA ARG A 111 21.19 -10.83 -20.07
C ARG A 111 20.65 -9.42 -20.30
N ALA A 112 20.51 -8.98 -21.55
CA ALA A 112 19.93 -7.66 -21.84
C ALA A 112 18.49 -7.54 -21.32
N VAL A 113 17.70 -8.60 -21.46
CA VAL A 113 16.31 -8.68 -20.99
C VAL A 113 16.25 -8.61 -19.46
N ASN A 114 17.16 -9.31 -18.77
CA ASN A 114 17.30 -9.31 -17.31
C ASN A 114 17.77 -7.94 -16.80
N TYR A 115 18.73 -7.30 -17.47
CA TYR A 115 19.18 -5.95 -17.12
C TYR A 115 18.09 -4.90 -17.29
N PHE A 116 17.34 -4.97 -18.39
CA PHE A 116 16.21 -4.08 -18.64
C PHE A 116 15.11 -4.30 -17.60
N SER A 117 14.65 -5.54 -17.44
CA SER A 117 13.52 -5.87 -16.55
C SER A 117 13.89 -5.70 -15.07
N GLY A 118 15.07 -6.14 -14.67
CA GLY A 118 15.63 -5.97 -13.32
C GLY A 118 15.84 -4.50 -12.98
N GLY A 119 16.42 -3.72 -13.90
CA GLY A 119 16.60 -2.28 -13.73
C GLY A 119 15.27 -1.54 -13.57
N LEU A 120 14.27 -1.84 -14.40
CA LEU A 120 12.93 -1.26 -14.27
C LEU A 120 12.25 -1.66 -12.96
N MET A 121 12.42 -2.90 -12.50
CA MET A 121 11.87 -3.36 -11.22
C MET A 121 12.54 -2.68 -10.02
N THR A 122 13.87 -2.49 -10.06
CA THR A 122 14.59 -1.72 -9.04
C THR A 122 14.13 -0.25 -9.03
N LEU A 123 13.99 0.39 -10.19
CA LEU A 123 13.47 1.76 -10.29
C LEU A 123 12.02 1.85 -9.79
N ALA A 124 11.18 0.87 -10.10
CA ALA A 124 9.82 0.78 -9.58
C ALA A 124 9.81 0.66 -8.04
N GLY A 125 10.72 -0.12 -7.48
CA GLY A 125 10.94 -0.21 -6.03
C GLY A 125 11.35 1.13 -5.41
N GLN A 126 12.25 1.90 -6.06
CA GLN A 126 12.62 3.24 -5.61
C GLN A 126 11.44 4.23 -5.67
N ILE A 127 10.59 4.13 -6.70
CA ILE A 127 9.36 4.93 -6.78
C ILE A 127 8.37 4.53 -5.68
N ALA A 128 8.22 3.24 -5.39
CA ALA A 128 7.42 2.76 -4.27
C ALA A 128 7.94 3.26 -2.92
N PHE A 129 9.27 3.35 -2.74
CA PHE A 129 9.89 3.97 -1.57
C PHE A 129 9.51 5.45 -1.44
N LEU A 130 9.51 6.18 -2.55
CA LEU A 130 9.11 7.58 -2.60
C LEU A 130 7.62 7.75 -2.23
N ILE A 131 6.76 6.85 -2.71
CA ILE A 131 5.34 6.83 -2.35
C ILE A 131 5.16 6.56 -0.84
N TRP A 132 5.87 5.56 -0.31
CA TRP A 132 5.91 5.27 1.13
C TRP A 132 6.32 6.50 1.93
N TRP A 133 7.41 7.15 1.53
CA TRP A 133 7.95 8.33 2.20
C TRP A 133 6.95 9.50 2.18
N ALA A 134 6.35 9.79 1.01
CA ALA A 134 5.34 10.84 0.88
C ALA A 134 4.14 10.58 1.78
N ARG A 135 3.62 9.35 1.79
CA ARG A 135 2.45 8.96 2.60
C ARG A 135 2.73 8.86 4.08
N SER A 136 3.95 8.50 4.49
CA SER A 136 4.34 8.42 5.91
C SER A 136 4.19 9.74 6.67
N ARG A 137 4.22 10.86 5.92
CA ARG A 137 4.04 12.23 6.42
C ARG A 137 2.60 12.71 6.39
N SER A 138 1.69 11.96 5.77
CA SER A 138 0.28 12.30 5.74
C SER A 138 -0.32 12.16 7.14
N LEU A 139 -0.97 13.22 7.63
CA LEU A 139 -1.64 13.22 8.92
C LEU A 139 -2.88 12.32 8.94
N HIS A 140 -3.47 12.06 7.77
CA HIS A 140 -4.75 11.36 7.64
C HIS A 140 -4.63 9.83 7.55
N ASP A 141 -3.44 9.27 7.27
CA ASP A 141 -3.22 7.81 7.20
C ASP A 141 -2.90 7.20 8.58
N TYR A 142 -3.93 7.05 9.41
CA TYR A 142 -3.82 6.41 10.73
C TYR A 142 -3.89 4.88 10.70
N ASN A 143 -4.37 4.29 9.60
CA ASN A 143 -4.57 2.85 9.49
C ASN A 143 -3.26 2.10 9.21
N GLY A 144 -2.17 2.82 8.94
CA GLY A 144 -0.86 2.23 8.65
C GLY A 144 -0.79 1.63 7.25
N ASN A 145 -1.70 1.99 6.35
CA ASN A 145 -1.75 1.47 4.98
C ASN A 145 -0.48 1.84 4.20
N TYR A 146 0.14 2.99 4.51
CA TYR A 146 1.44 3.35 3.95
C TYR A 146 2.51 2.26 4.13
N ARG A 147 2.46 1.40 5.16
CA ARG A 147 3.47 0.36 5.40
C ARG A 147 3.55 -0.67 4.26
N VAL A 148 2.44 -0.88 3.54
CA VAL A 148 2.42 -1.76 2.35
C VAL A 148 3.41 -1.27 1.30
N TRP A 149 3.56 0.04 1.14
CA TRP A 149 4.51 0.63 0.18
C TRP A 149 5.97 0.42 0.57
N ALA A 150 6.29 0.38 1.88
CA ALA A 150 7.63 0.01 2.32
C ALA A 150 7.95 -1.44 1.93
N TRP A 151 7.02 -2.36 2.15
CA TRP A 151 7.18 -3.76 1.72
C TRP A 151 7.29 -3.87 0.20
N ALA A 152 6.43 -3.18 -0.55
CA ALA A 152 6.47 -3.16 -2.01
C ALA A 152 7.81 -2.63 -2.54
N SER A 153 8.35 -1.58 -1.93
CA SER A 153 9.68 -1.05 -2.23
C SER A 153 10.76 -2.09 -2.00
N THR A 154 10.82 -2.68 -0.80
CA THR A 154 11.84 -3.68 -0.45
C THR A 154 11.77 -4.87 -1.39
N VAL A 155 10.57 -5.40 -1.63
CA VAL A 155 10.35 -6.54 -2.52
C VAL A 155 10.74 -6.19 -3.97
N GLY A 156 10.37 -5.02 -4.47
CA GLY A 156 10.73 -4.57 -5.82
C GLY A 156 12.24 -4.41 -6.01
N ILE A 157 12.94 -3.84 -5.02
CA ILE A 157 14.41 -3.71 -5.06
C ILE A 157 15.08 -5.09 -5.00
N VAL A 158 14.64 -5.96 -4.08
CA VAL A 158 15.20 -7.31 -3.93
C VAL A 158 14.96 -8.14 -5.19
N PHE A 159 13.76 -8.15 -5.77
CA PHE A 159 13.52 -8.87 -7.01
C PHE A 159 14.26 -8.26 -8.20
N GLY A 160 14.35 -6.94 -8.29
CA GLY A 160 15.18 -6.28 -9.29
C GLY A 160 16.64 -6.72 -9.18
N PHE A 161 17.21 -6.72 -7.97
CA PHE A 161 18.55 -7.22 -7.71
C PHE A 161 18.71 -8.71 -8.08
N CYS A 162 17.76 -9.57 -7.68
CA CYS A 162 17.79 -10.99 -8.01
C CYS A 162 17.73 -11.27 -9.53
N LEU A 163 17.09 -10.40 -10.32
CA LEU A 163 17.13 -10.47 -11.77
C LEU A 163 18.47 -9.98 -12.34
N LEU A 164 19.00 -8.88 -11.82
CA LEU A 164 20.28 -8.31 -12.27
C LEU A 164 21.47 -9.24 -12.02
N THR A 165 21.46 -9.97 -10.91
CA THR A 165 22.56 -10.87 -10.51
C THR A 165 22.28 -12.35 -10.80
N GLU A 166 21.12 -12.67 -11.38
CA GLU A 166 20.66 -14.05 -11.57
C GLU A 166 20.65 -14.88 -10.26
N ALA A 167 20.48 -14.22 -9.11
CA ALA A 167 20.55 -14.88 -7.80
C ALA A 167 19.46 -15.96 -7.62
N HIS A 168 18.36 -15.85 -8.35
CA HIS A 168 17.30 -16.85 -8.35
C HIS A 168 17.76 -18.20 -8.91
N VAL A 169 18.65 -18.21 -9.92
CA VAL A 169 19.26 -19.43 -10.48
C VAL A 169 20.23 -20.06 -9.48
N ALA A 170 21.08 -19.25 -8.86
CA ALA A 170 21.98 -19.73 -7.81
C ALA A 170 21.19 -20.32 -6.64
N PHE A 171 20.13 -19.65 -6.21
CA PHE A 171 19.24 -20.13 -5.15
C PHE A 171 18.61 -21.48 -5.50
N SER A 172 18.01 -21.63 -6.68
CA SER A 172 17.39 -22.90 -7.08
C SER A 172 18.39 -24.06 -7.14
N LEU A 173 19.62 -23.81 -7.61
CA LEU A 173 20.69 -24.81 -7.60
C LEU A 173 21.12 -25.20 -6.18
N THR A 174 21.19 -24.24 -5.25
CA THR A 174 21.52 -24.56 -3.84
C THR A 174 20.43 -25.36 -3.13
N VAL A 175 19.15 -25.05 -3.39
CA VAL A 175 18.00 -25.80 -2.86
C VAL A 175 18.02 -27.22 -3.39
N PHE A 176 18.28 -27.39 -4.68
CA PHE A 176 18.42 -28.72 -5.30
C PHE A 176 19.51 -29.54 -4.61
N TRP A 177 20.70 -28.94 -4.45
CA TRP A 177 21.83 -29.59 -3.79
C TRP A 177 21.53 -29.98 -2.33
N LEU A 178 20.80 -29.14 -1.60
CA LEU A 178 20.55 -29.36 -0.16
C LEU A 178 19.46 -30.40 0.12
N TRP A 179 18.38 -30.41 -0.68
CA TRP A 179 17.20 -31.22 -0.39
C TRP A 179 17.10 -32.52 -1.21
N ASN A 180 17.81 -32.64 -2.33
CA ASN A 180 17.80 -33.82 -3.20
C ASN A 180 16.38 -34.35 -3.51
N LEU A 181 15.42 -33.43 -3.67
CA LEU A 181 14.03 -33.72 -3.99
C LEU A 181 13.84 -33.66 -5.50
N ASP A 182 13.60 -34.78 -6.18
CA ASP A 182 13.29 -34.75 -7.61
C ASP A 182 11.80 -34.47 -7.84
N PHE A 183 11.47 -33.29 -8.37
CA PHE A 183 10.13 -32.97 -8.85
C PHE A 183 10.14 -32.24 -10.19
N TRP A 184 9.02 -32.31 -10.90
CA TRP A 184 8.86 -31.70 -12.22
C TRP A 184 9.13 -30.18 -12.18
N LYS A 185 10.06 -29.70 -13.01
CA LYS A 185 10.46 -28.27 -13.11
C LYS A 185 10.87 -27.65 -11.76
N GLN A 186 11.67 -28.40 -11.02
CA GLN A 186 12.12 -28.01 -9.67
C GLN A 186 12.84 -26.66 -9.62
N ASP A 187 13.70 -26.40 -10.60
CA ASP A 187 14.45 -25.15 -10.74
C ASP A 187 13.52 -23.93 -10.75
N VAL A 188 12.46 -24.00 -11.55
CA VAL A 188 11.45 -22.94 -11.68
C VAL A 188 10.58 -22.86 -10.42
N LEU A 189 10.03 -24.00 -9.98
CA LEU A 189 9.04 -24.02 -8.88
C LEU A 189 9.63 -23.58 -7.54
N CYS A 190 10.91 -23.89 -7.29
CA CYS A 190 11.62 -23.49 -6.08
C CYS A 190 11.60 -21.97 -5.85
N TRP A 191 11.76 -21.20 -6.93
CA TRP A 191 11.74 -19.74 -6.87
C TRP A 191 10.33 -19.16 -7.12
N LEU A 192 9.55 -19.80 -7.99
CA LEU A 192 8.21 -19.33 -8.35
C LEU A 192 7.23 -19.39 -7.18
N ALA A 193 7.29 -20.43 -6.35
CA ALA A 193 6.41 -20.55 -5.18
C ALA A 193 6.56 -19.40 -4.16
N PRO A 194 7.77 -19.09 -3.63
CA PRO A 194 7.92 -17.99 -2.68
C PRO A 194 7.65 -16.63 -3.31
N THR A 195 8.02 -16.43 -4.59
CA THR A 195 7.71 -15.18 -5.30
C THR A 195 6.21 -14.96 -5.44
N LEU A 196 5.44 -16.01 -5.76
CA LEU A 196 3.98 -15.93 -5.86
C LEU A 196 3.33 -15.62 -4.50
N VAL A 197 3.80 -16.24 -3.41
CA VAL A 197 3.29 -15.94 -2.06
C VAL A 197 3.54 -14.48 -1.68
N ILE A 198 4.76 -13.98 -1.88
CA ILE A 198 5.13 -12.61 -1.53
C ILE A 198 4.37 -11.60 -2.39
N THR A 199 4.38 -11.79 -3.71
CA THR A 199 3.71 -10.87 -4.65
C THR A 199 2.20 -10.92 -4.54
N GLY A 200 1.60 -12.10 -4.35
CA GLY A 200 0.17 -12.27 -4.12
C GLY A 200 -0.29 -11.58 -2.84
N GLY A 201 0.50 -11.67 -1.76
CA GLY A 201 0.23 -10.97 -0.50
C GLY A 201 0.25 -9.44 -0.64
N LEU A 202 1.10 -8.90 -1.51
CA LEU A 202 1.20 -7.46 -1.78
C LEU A 202 0.21 -6.97 -2.85
N PHE A 203 -0.23 -7.83 -3.75
CA PHE A 203 -1.06 -7.45 -4.89
C PHE A 203 -2.38 -6.84 -4.46
N TRP A 204 -3.10 -7.48 -3.53
CA TRP A 204 -4.42 -7.00 -3.12
C TRP A 204 -4.38 -5.65 -2.37
N PRO A 205 -3.50 -5.45 -1.36
CA PRO A 205 -3.36 -4.15 -0.70
C PRO A 205 -2.93 -3.04 -1.65
N LEU A 206 -1.95 -3.29 -2.54
CA LEU A 206 -1.51 -2.29 -3.53
C LEU A 206 -2.61 -1.95 -4.53
N ARG A 207 -3.29 -2.97 -5.07
CA ARG A 207 -4.40 -2.77 -6.00
C ARG A 207 -5.53 -1.95 -5.37
N HIS A 208 -5.86 -2.25 -4.12
CA HIS A 208 -6.83 -1.47 -3.37
C HIS A 208 -6.36 -0.03 -3.26
N ASP A 209 -5.12 0.20 -2.84
CA ASP A 209 -4.61 1.55 -2.64
C ASP A 209 -4.48 2.39 -3.95
N MET A 210 -4.36 1.72 -5.10
CA MET A 210 -4.30 2.33 -6.43
C MET A 210 -5.69 2.56 -7.05
N PHE A 211 -6.80 2.34 -6.32
CA PHE A 211 -8.14 2.35 -6.94
C PHE A 211 -8.55 3.69 -7.56
N GLU A 212 -8.08 4.80 -6.99
CA GLU A 212 -8.42 6.16 -7.44
C GLU A 212 -7.73 6.50 -8.76
N CYS A 213 -6.49 6.02 -8.96
CA CYS A 213 -5.71 6.25 -10.16
C CYS A 213 -5.97 5.17 -11.22
N LYS A 214 -7.05 5.32 -12.00
CA LYS A 214 -7.45 4.39 -13.09
C LYS A 214 -6.30 3.93 -14.00
N PRO A 215 -5.46 4.82 -14.59
CA PRO A 215 -4.40 4.38 -15.51
C PRO A 215 -3.34 3.54 -14.80
N SER A 216 -2.95 3.95 -13.58
CA SER A 216 -1.99 3.21 -12.78
C SER A 216 -2.50 1.81 -12.43
N ARG A 217 -3.77 1.70 -12.01
CA ARG A 217 -4.43 0.42 -11.75
C ARG A 217 -4.47 -0.49 -12.98
N SER A 218 -4.77 0.06 -14.15
CA SER A 218 -4.82 -0.71 -15.40
C SER A 218 -3.45 -1.26 -15.76
N LEU A 219 -2.39 -0.44 -15.67
CA LEU A 219 -1.02 -0.85 -15.91
C LEU A 219 -0.52 -1.88 -14.88
N PHE A 220 -0.93 -1.73 -13.61
CA PHE A 220 -0.60 -2.71 -12.57
C PHE A 220 -1.24 -4.07 -12.85
N ALA A 221 -2.51 -4.08 -13.28
CA ALA A 221 -3.22 -5.30 -13.66
C ALA A 221 -2.60 -5.95 -14.90
N LEU A 222 -2.22 -5.15 -15.90
CA LEU A 222 -1.51 -5.62 -17.09
C LEU A 222 -0.17 -6.26 -16.71
N ALA A 223 0.61 -5.61 -15.84
CA ALA A 223 1.88 -6.14 -15.35
C ALA A 223 1.69 -7.50 -14.65
N ALA A 224 0.71 -7.61 -13.75
CA ALA A 224 0.40 -8.87 -13.08
C ALA A 224 0.00 -9.97 -14.08
N GLY A 225 -0.83 -9.63 -15.08
CA GLY A 225 -1.19 -10.55 -16.16
C GLY A 225 0.04 -11.05 -16.94
N CYS A 226 0.93 -10.15 -17.35
CA CYS A 226 2.17 -10.50 -18.04
C CYS A 226 3.06 -11.43 -17.19
N TRP A 227 3.24 -11.15 -15.90
CA TRP A 227 4.03 -12.01 -15.01
C TRP A 227 3.41 -13.39 -14.80
N VAL A 228 2.08 -13.47 -14.71
CA VAL A 228 1.36 -14.75 -14.66
C VAL A 228 1.57 -15.54 -15.95
N ILE A 229 1.49 -14.89 -17.12
CA ILE A 229 1.77 -15.53 -18.41
C ILE A 229 3.21 -16.05 -18.46
N VAL A 230 4.20 -15.25 -18.04
CA VAL A 230 5.60 -15.67 -17.96
C VAL A 230 5.78 -16.87 -17.03
N ALA A 231 5.10 -16.88 -15.89
CA ALA A 231 5.13 -18.01 -14.96
C ALA A 231 4.56 -19.30 -15.59
N PHE A 232 3.46 -19.21 -16.34
CA PHE A 232 2.92 -20.35 -17.09
C PHE A 232 3.89 -20.85 -18.17
N MET A 233 4.49 -19.95 -18.95
CA MET A 233 5.51 -20.32 -19.94
C MET A 233 6.72 -21.01 -19.28
N GLN A 234 7.12 -20.58 -18.09
CA GLN A 234 8.23 -21.20 -17.34
C GLN A 234 7.92 -22.63 -16.87
N ILE A 235 6.66 -22.91 -16.55
CA ILE A 235 6.20 -24.26 -16.15
C ILE A 235 6.17 -25.21 -17.37
N GLY A 236 6.22 -24.69 -18.59
CA GLY A 236 6.18 -25.46 -19.84
C GLY A 236 4.84 -25.40 -20.56
N PHE A 237 4.00 -24.41 -20.26
CA PHE A 237 2.84 -24.10 -21.08
C PHE A 237 3.27 -23.25 -22.28
N ASP A 238 3.66 -23.92 -23.36
CA ASP A 238 4.07 -23.27 -24.61
C ASP A 238 2.84 -22.78 -25.38
N PHE A 239 2.94 -21.57 -25.95
CA PHE A 239 1.87 -21.04 -26.80
C PHE A 239 2.06 -21.52 -28.24
N PRO A 240 1.09 -22.20 -28.85
CA PRO A 240 1.26 -22.79 -30.19
C PRO A 240 1.47 -21.75 -31.30
N VAL A 241 1.23 -20.46 -31.01
CA VAL A 241 1.33 -19.35 -31.98
C VAL A 241 2.76 -18.81 -32.12
N ALA A 242 3.65 -19.03 -31.15
CA ALA A 242 4.98 -18.45 -31.17
C ALA A 242 6.03 -19.43 -31.74
N GLU A 243 6.62 -19.09 -32.89
CA GLU A 243 7.75 -19.84 -33.47
C GLU A 243 8.98 -19.82 -32.54
N ASN A 244 9.26 -18.67 -31.91
CA ASN A 244 10.34 -18.52 -30.93
C ASN A 244 9.75 -18.26 -29.52
N GLN A 245 9.61 -19.35 -28.74
CA GLN A 245 9.07 -19.30 -27.37
C GLN A 245 9.93 -18.45 -26.43
N GLN A 246 11.25 -18.42 -26.61
CA GLN A 246 12.16 -17.65 -25.76
C GLN A 246 11.99 -16.14 -25.99
N ALA A 247 11.89 -15.71 -27.25
CA ALA A 247 11.59 -14.34 -27.61
C ALA A 247 10.20 -13.91 -27.11
N ALA A 248 9.20 -14.80 -27.20
CA ALA A 248 7.88 -14.55 -26.64
C ALA A 248 7.93 -14.36 -25.12
N ARG A 249 8.62 -15.23 -24.39
CA ARG A 249 8.82 -15.11 -22.93
C ARG A 249 9.52 -13.80 -22.56
N ALA A 250 10.59 -13.45 -23.28
CA ALA A 250 11.33 -12.21 -23.08
C ALA A 250 10.44 -10.97 -23.31
N SER A 251 9.68 -10.93 -24.41
CA SER A 251 8.81 -9.81 -24.74
C SER A 251 7.71 -9.60 -23.70
N VAL A 252 7.01 -10.67 -23.28
CA VAL A 252 5.97 -10.58 -22.23
C VAL A 252 6.58 -10.14 -20.90
N GLY A 253 7.77 -10.64 -20.55
CA GLY A 253 8.50 -10.24 -19.35
C GLY A 253 8.84 -8.75 -19.34
N MET A 254 9.39 -8.22 -20.44
CA MET A 254 9.73 -6.80 -20.56
C MET A 254 8.49 -5.90 -20.58
N VAL A 255 7.40 -6.30 -21.24
CA VAL A 255 6.12 -5.58 -21.19
C VAL A 255 5.57 -5.56 -19.76
N GLY A 256 5.70 -6.67 -19.03
CA GLY A 256 5.32 -6.75 -17.61
C GLY A 256 6.13 -5.79 -16.73
N ALA A 257 7.46 -5.79 -16.88
CA ALA A 257 8.36 -4.89 -16.14
C ALA A 257 8.10 -3.41 -16.46
N LEU A 258 7.93 -3.07 -17.74
CA LEU A 258 7.59 -1.71 -18.20
C LEU A 258 6.23 -1.25 -17.66
N SER A 259 5.22 -2.10 -17.72
CA SER A 259 3.88 -1.80 -17.22
C SER A 259 3.90 -1.59 -15.69
N PHE A 260 4.67 -2.40 -14.96
CA PHE A 260 4.85 -2.24 -13.52
C PHE A 260 5.53 -0.92 -13.17
N PHE A 261 6.65 -0.59 -13.83
CA PHE A 261 7.35 0.67 -13.64
C PHE A 261 6.45 1.88 -13.94
N MET A 262 5.78 1.87 -15.10
CA MET A 262 4.88 2.96 -15.51
C MET A 262 3.68 3.08 -14.56
N SER A 263 3.17 1.98 -14.03
CA SER A 263 2.12 1.97 -13.01
C SER A 263 2.55 2.70 -11.74
N MET A 264 3.76 2.39 -11.22
CA MET A 264 4.33 3.05 -10.04
C MET A 264 4.59 4.54 -10.29
N LEU A 265 5.14 4.89 -11.45
CA LEU A 265 5.41 6.28 -11.83
C LEU A 265 4.13 7.13 -11.88
N MET A 266 3.07 6.60 -12.49
CA MET A 266 1.77 7.27 -12.55
C MET A 266 1.12 7.39 -11.17
N HIS A 267 1.25 6.36 -10.31
CA HIS A 267 0.74 6.43 -8.94
C HIS A 267 1.51 7.44 -8.08
N ALA A 268 2.84 7.51 -8.23
CA ALA A 268 3.65 8.48 -7.51
C ALA A 268 3.27 9.91 -7.89
N ARG A 269 3.00 10.17 -9.17
CA ARG A 269 2.44 11.46 -9.61
C ARG A 269 1.11 11.75 -8.91
N PHE A 270 0.18 10.78 -8.91
CA PHE A 270 -1.12 10.92 -8.26
C PHE A 270 -0.97 11.28 -6.77
N VAL A 271 -0.11 10.55 -6.05
CA VAL A 271 0.14 10.78 -4.61
C VAL A 271 0.79 12.14 -4.32
N LEU A 272 1.71 12.60 -5.19
CA LEU A 272 2.42 13.87 -4.97
C LEU A 272 1.61 15.11 -5.33
N TYR A 273 0.69 15.02 -6.30
CA TYR A 273 0.02 16.18 -6.89
C TYR A 273 -1.49 16.22 -6.70
N GLU A 274 -2.17 15.08 -6.57
CA GLU A 274 -3.63 15.02 -6.45
C GLU A 274 -4.05 14.74 -5.00
N THR A 275 -3.62 13.61 -4.43
CA THR A 275 -4.00 13.24 -3.05
C THR A 275 -2.81 12.62 -2.31
N ALA A 276 -2.23 13.37 -1.38
CA ALA A 276 -1.25 12.83 -0.44
C ALA A 276 -1.89 11.98 0.67
N GLU A 277 -3.22 12.05 0.80
CA GLU A 277 -4.01 11.30 1.76
C GLU A 277 -4.27 9.90 1.24
N ALA A 278 -4.12 8.91 2.12
CA ALA A 278 -4.56 7.56 1.80
C ALA A 278 -6.07 7.61 1.49
N PRO A 279 -6.55 6.87 0.49
CA PRO A 279 -7.96 6.87 0.16
C PRO A 279 -8.75 6.56 1.43
N VAL A 280 -9.66 7.48 1.78
CA VAL A 280 -10.56 7.23 2.90
C VAL A 280 -11.38 6.03 2.47
N VAL A 281 -11.10 4.89 3.09
CA VAL A 281 -11.94 3.71 2.96
C VAL A 281 -13.23 4.09 3.65
N VAL A 282 -14.11 4.77 2.91
CA VAL A 282 -15.52 4.79 3.23
C VAL A 282 -15.86 3.32 3.13
N GLN A 283 -15.84 2.63 4.28
CA GLN A 283 -16.40 1.31 4.44
C GLN A 283 -17.88 1.46 4.13
N LYS A 284 -18.21 1.59 2.84
CA LYS A 284 -19.50 1.21 2.33
C LYS A 284 -19.57 -0.25 2.72
N GLN A 285 -20.33 -0.55 3.77
CA GLN A 285 -20.61 -1.92 4.19
C GLN A 285 -21.00 -2.68 2.93
N SER A 286 -20.04 -3.41 2.37
CA SER A 286 -20.25 -4.00 1.06
C SER A 286 -21.38 -5.00 1.24
N LEU A 287 -22.41 -4.94 0.41
CA LEU A 287 -23.49 -5.93 0.45
C LEU A 287 -22.92 -7.36 0.30
N THR A 288 -21.74 -7.48 -0.31
CA THR A 288 -20.94 -8.69 -0.39
C THR A 288 -20.33 -9.14 0.93
N SER A 289 -19.94 -8.26 1.86
CA SER A 289 -19.49 -8.70 3.20
C SER A 289 -20.66 -9.26 4.00
N LYS A 290 -21.87 -8.71 3.83
CA LYS A 290 -23.10 -9.30 4.37
C LYS A 290 -23.43 -10.63 3.70
N ALA A 291 -23.22 -10.75 2.39
CA ALA A 291 -23.40 -12.01 1.68
C ALA A 291 -22.36 -13.06 2.10
N TRP A 292 -21.10 -12.67 2.33
CA TRP A 292 -20.04 -13.56 2.75
C TRP A 292 -20.15 -13.93 4.23
N GLU A 293 -20.61 -13.03 5.10
CA GLU A 293 -21.05 -13.39 6.45
C GLU A 293 -22.21 -14.39 6.41
N ASN A 294 -23.21 -14.20 5.55
CA ASN A 294 -24.31 -15.14 5.40
C ASN A 294 -23.85 -16.51 4.85
N VAL A 295 -22.92 -16.53 3.90
CA VAL A 295 -22.34 -17.77 3.36
C VAL A 295 -21.47 -18.46 4.42
N TRP A 296 -20.64 -17.72 5.16
CA TRP A 296 -19.79 -18.30 6.19
C TRP A 296 -20.60 -18.81 7.39
N MET A 297 -21.68 -18.12 7.77
CA MET A 297 -22.64 -18.58 8.77
C MET A 297 -23.41 -19.83 8.31
N ASN A 298 -23.70 -19.97 7.01
CA ASN A 298 -24.32 -21.17 6.46
C ASN A 298 -23.34 -22.34 6.32
N VAL A 299 -22.07 -22.07 5.99
CA VAL A 299 -21.02 -23.10 5.87
C VAL A 299 -20.51 -23.57 7.24
N SER A 300 -20.46 -22.70 8.24
CA SER A 300 -20.14 -23.10 9.63
C SER A 300 -21.22 -24.02 10.23
N GLY A 301 -22.47 -23.89 9.76
CA GLY A 301 -23.55 -24.84 10.07
C GLY A 301 -23.32 -26.25 9.51
N PHE A 302 -22.55 -26.38 8.42
CA PHE A 302 -22.25 -27.67 7.79
C PHE A 302 -21.10 -28.42 8.50
N GLY A 303 -20.13 -27.68 9.06
CA GLY A 303 -19.02 -28.25 9.82
C GLY A 303 -19.48 -28.99 11.09
N SER A 304 -20.53 -28.49 11.77
CA SER A 304 -21.06 -29.13 12.99
C SER A 304 -21.69 -30.51 12.72
N ARG A 305 -22.33 -30.68 11.55
CA ARG A 305 -22.95 -31.96 11.12
C ARG A 305 -21.90 -33.02 10.75
N PHE A 306 -20.77 -32.61 10.15
CA PHE A 306 -19.69 -33.55 9.83
C PHE A 306 -18.96 -34.06 11.08
N THR A 307 -18.75 -33.20 12.08
CA THR A 307 -18.21 -33.64 13.38
C THR A 307 -19.13 -34.58 14.15
N GLN A 308 -20.46 -34.49 13.99
CA GLN A 308 -21.39 -35.45 14.59
C GLN A 308 -21.37 -36.84 13.92
N LEU A 309 -21.10 -36.90 12.61
CA LEU A 309 -20.98 -38.16 11.88
C LEU A 309 -19.69 -38.93 12.24
N PHE A 310 -18.56 -38.24 12.42
CA PHE A 310 -17.30 -38.90 12.82
C PHE A 310 -17.23 -39.28 14.30
N LYS A 311 -18.05 -38.67 15.18
CA LYS A 311 -18.10 -39.04 16.60
C LYS A 311 -18.90 -40.31 16.89
N ARG A 312 -19.59 -40.89 15.90
CA ARG A 312 -20.44 -42.07 16.09
C ARG A 312 -19.73 -43.42 15.86
N SER A 313 -18.47 -43.42 15.40
CA SER A 313 -17.72 -44.65 15.06
C SER A 313 -16.71 -45.12 16.13
N SER A 314 -16.47 -44.38 17.22
CA SER A 314 -15.46 -44.75 18.23
C SER A 314 -16.01 -45.45 19.49
N LYS A 315 -17.16 -46.15 19.42
CA LYS A 315 -17.53 -47.10 20.49
C LYS A 315 -16.74 -48.39 20.31
N LYS A 316 -15.47 -48.39 20.72
CA LYS A 316 -14.71 -49.62 20.99
C LYS A 316 -15.44 -50.43 22.08
N PRO A 317 -15.72 -51.73 21.88
CA PRO A 317 -16.24 -52.58 22.94
C PRO A 317 -15.20 -52.69 24.07
N LYS A 318 -15.61 -52.32 25.28
CA LYS A 318 -14.81 -52.51 26.51
C LYS A 318 -14.63 -54.01 26.73
N LYS A 319 -13.40 -54.52 26.56
CA LYS A 319 -13.00 -55.82 27.14
C LYS A 319 -12.98 -55.67 28.67
N PRO A 320 -13.62 -56.58 29.43
CA PRO A 320 -13.48 -56.60 30.89
C PRO A 320 -12.07 -57.10 31.23
N LYS A 321 -11.25 -56.25 31.84
CA LYS A 321 -10.01 -56.68 32.51
C LYS A 321 -10.24 -56.66 34.01
N ALA A 322 -10.04 -57.84 34.57
CA ALA A 322 -10.12 -58.17 35.96
C ALA A 322 -9.18 -57.31 36.82
N SER A 323 -9.75 -56.90 37.95
CA SER A 323 -9.11 -56.76 39.26
C SER A 323 -7.73 -57.41 39.39
N LYS A 324 -6.70 -56.61 39.67
CA LYS A 324 -5.65 -57.03 40.61
C LYS A 324 -5.12 -55.84 41.40
N GLN A 325 -5.22 -56.02 42.72
CA GLN A 325 -4.86 -55.15 43.83
C GLN A 325 -3.39 -54.74 43.87
N GLU A 326 -3.20 -53.52 44.38
CA GLU A 326 -2.19 -53.06 45.34
C GLU A 326 -0.82 -53.74 45.39
N THR A 327 0.23 -52.93 45.20
CA THR A 327 1.21 -52.66 46.27
C THR A 327 2.11 -51.46 45.91
N LYS A 328 2.03 -50.40 46.71
CA LYS A 328 3.16 -49.49 47.03
C LYS A 328 4.20 -50.29 47.84
N PRO A 329 5.48 -49.89 48.05
CA PRO A 329 5.98 -48.50 48.13
C PRO A 329 7.42 -48.25 47.62
N SER A 330 7.86 -46.99 47.74
CA SER A 330 9.20 -46.58 48.24
C SER A 330 10.00 -45.64 47.32
N LYS A 331 10.12 -44.40 47.83
CA LYS A 331 11.31 -43.53 47.91
C LYS A 331 12.40 -43.68 46.84
N ALA A 332 12.63 -42.59 46.09
CA ALA A 332 13.95 -41.95 45.98
C ALA A 332 13.83 -40.56 45.35
N ALA A 333 14.33 -39.55 46.05
CA ALA A 333 14.57 -38.20 45.53
C ALA A 333 15.74 -38.20 44.53
N PRO A 334 15.84 -37.18 43.67
CA PRO A 334 17.00 -36.31 43.85
C PRO A 334 16.75 -34.81 43.65
N LYS A 335 17.66 -34.05 44.27
CA LYS A 335 17.79 -32.60 44.41
C LYS A 335 18.02 -31.87 43.07
N PRO A 336 17.61 -30.60 42.92
CA PRO A 336 18.22 -29.69 41.95
C PRO A 336 19.44 -28.99 42.57
N ILE A 337 20.60 -29.15 41.92
CA ILE A 337 21.84 -28.44 42.22
C ILE A 337 21.77 -27.03 41.62
N GLN A 338 21.95 -26.01 42.47
CA GLN A 338 22.28 -24.65 42.09
C GLN A 338 23.81 -24.47 41.95
N THR A 339 24.21 -23.34 41.35
CA THR A 339 25.56 -22.81 41.09
C THR A 339 26.19 -23.34 39.79
N LYS A 340 26.78 -22.50 38.91
CA LYS A 340 27.72 -21.43 39.23
C LYS A 340 27.82 -20.37 38.11
N LYS A 341 28.03 -19.15 38.59
CA LYS A 341 28.48 -17.91 37.96
C LYS A 341 29.83 -18.14 37.25
N THR A 342 30.00 -17.63 36.03
CA THR A 342 31.32 -17.32 35.47
C THR A 342 31.27 -15.96 34.80
N GLU A 343 31.94 -15.03 35.46
CA GLU A 343 32.39 -13.74 34.95
C GLU A 343 33.40 -13.98 33.82
N THR A 344 33.31 -13.23 32.72
CA THR A 344 34.49 -12.96 31.90
C THR A 344 34.42 -11.51 31.42
N THR A 345 35.20 -10.73 32.14
CA THR A 345 35.75 -9.43 31.83
C THR A 345 36.59 -9.51 30.56
N THR A 346 36.34 -8.63 29.59
CA THR A 346 37.43 -8.09 28.75
C THR A 346 37.17 -6.60 28.55
N ALA A 347 37.88 -5.81 29.35
CA ALA A 347 38.16 -4.41 29.09
C ALA A 347 39.38 -4.33 28.16
N VAL A 348 39.29 -3.51 27.12
CA VAL A 348 40.42 -2.81 26.52
C VAL A 348 39.96 -1.37 26.32
N GLN A 349 40.39 -0.52 27.27
CA GLN A 349 40.72 0.90 27.07
C GLN A 349 41.96 0.95 26.16
N GLU A 350 42.12 1.89 25.23
CA GLU A 350 42.55 3.31 25.33
C GLU A 350 42.95 3.65 23.87
N ALA A 351 42.97 4.84 23.29
CA ALA A 351 42.97 6.25 23.69
C ALA A 351 42.37 6.99 22.47
N GLY A 352 41.64 8.10 22.57
CA GLY A 352 42.10 9.38 23.07
C GLY A 352 42.21 10.33 21.87
N GLU A 353 41.31 11.30 21.75
CA GLU A 353 41.69 12.69 21.47
C GLU A 353 40.51 13.63 21.73
N GLU A 354 40.80 14.56 22.63
CA GLU A 354 40.02 15.73 23.02
C GLU A 354 39.88 16.71 21.86
N SER A 355 38.76 17.42 21.78
CA SER A 355 38.75 18.85 21.49
C SER A 355 37.36 19.45 21.73
N ASP A 356 37.29 20.19 22.83
CA ASP A 356 36.74 21.53 22.96
C ASP A 356 35.32 21.81 22.46
N GLU A 357 34.43 21.65 23.45
CA GLU A 357 33.52 22.69 23.94
C GLU A 357 33.72 24.11 23.38
N GLN A 358 32.81 24.54 22.50
CA GLN A 358 32.46 25.96 22.41
C GLN A 358 30.95 26.14 22.29
N THR A 359 30.40 26.62 23.40
CA THR A 359 29.04 27.11 23.57
C THR A 359 28.94 28.49 22.93
N GLU A 360 28.23 28.62 21.81
CA GLU A 360 27.79 29.95 21.31
C GLU A 360 26.29 29.99 21.03
N GLN A 361 25.76 31.15 21.41
CA GLN A 361 24.37 31.51 21.64
C GLN A 361 23.51 31.55 20.36
N PRO A 362 22.17 31.41 20.47
CA PRO A 362 21.29 31.54 19.32
C PRO A 362 21.14 33.00 18.88
N LYS A 363 21.80 33.37 17.78
CA LYS A 363 21.58 34.65 17.08
C LYS A 363 20.16 34.71 16.52
N LYS A 364 19.40 35.69 17.02
CA LYS A 364 18.09 36.15 16.52
C LYS A 364 18.11 36.31 14.99
N LYS A 365 17.25 35.58 14.29
CA LYS A 365 16.95 35.86 12.87
C LYS A 365 16.03 37.07 12.78
N LEU A 366 16.51 38.11 12.10
CA LEU A 366 15.72 39.26 11.66
C LEU A 366 14.54 38.80 10.80
N ARG A 367 13.33 39.22 11.17
CA ARG A 367 12.17 39.23 10.28
C ARG A 367 12.33 40.39 9.29
N PHE A 368 12.63 40.07 8.03
CA PHE A 368 12.37 40.98 6.93
C PHE A 368 10.86 41.07 6.70
N ARG A 369 10.28 42.21 7.04
CA ARG A 369 8.91 42.59 6.70
C ARG A 369 8.98 43.30 5.35
N LEU A 370 8.57 42.64 4.28
CA LEU A 370 8.34 43.31 3.00
C LEU A 370 7.19 44.31 3.21
N LYS A 371 7.52 45.61 3.11
CA LYS A 371 6.56 46.66 2.78
C LYS A 371 6.16 46.42 1.33
N SER A 372 4.89 46.12 1.08
CA SER A 372 4.28 46.39 -0.21
C SER A 372 3.55 47.72 -0.07
N ASP A 373 4.10 48.73 -0.71
CA ASP A 373 3.58 50.07 -0.79
C ASP A 373 2.22 50.10 -1.47
N ALA A 374 1.46 51.11 -1.06
CA ALA A 374 0.19 51.53 -1.61
C ALA A 374 0.33 51.99 -3.07
N THR A 375 -0.78 51.92 -3.81
CA THR A 375 -1.40 53.08 -4.47
C THR A 375 -2.80 52.70 -4.98
N PRO A 376 -3.67 53.70 -5.23
CA PRO A 376 -5.09 53.64 -4.94
C PRO A 376 -5.90 53.58 -6.24
N ASN A 377 -7.20 53.90 -6.11
CA ASN A 377 -8.11 54.37 -7.15
C ASN A 377 -9.07 53.32 -7.70
N GLY A 378 -10.37 53.52 -7.43
CA GLY A 378 -11.46 52.67 -7.88
C GLY A 378 -12.76 53.01 -7.17
N ASN A 379 -13.24 54.22 -7.45
CA ASN A 379 -14.45 54.83 -6.92
C ASN A 379 -15.69 54.17 -7.57
N THR A 380 -16.42 53.34 -6.81
CA THR A 380 -17.77 52.92 -7.22
C THR A 380 -18.63 52.69 -5.97
N SER A 381 -19.50 53.65 -5.69
CA SER A 381 -20.58 53.54 -4.71
C SER A 381 -21.73 52.72 -5.29
N PRO A 382 -22.21 51.65 -4.63
CA PRO A 382 -23.57 51.18 -4.78
C PRO A 382 -24.42 51.87 -3.71
N GLN A 383 -25.31 52.73 -4.19
CA GLN A 383 -26.45 53.30 -3.49
C GLN A 383 -27.33 52.14 -2.98
N TRP A 384 -27.47 52.03 -1.66
CA TRP A 384 -28.41 51.10 -1.03
C TRP A 384 -29.79 51.75 -1.02
N GLU A 385 -30.72 51.12 -1.73
CA GLU A 385 -32.14 51.44 -1.72
C GLU A 385 -32.78 50.74 -0.53
N GLU A 386 -33.41 51.53 0.34
CA GLU A 386 -34.09 51.13 1.56
C GLU A 386 -35.40 50.41 1.18
N VAL A 387 -35.41 49.08 1.27
CA VAL A 387 -36.63 48.28 1.13
C VAL A 387 -37.21 48.03 2.52
N GLN A 388 -38.43 48.52 2.72
CA GLN A 388 -39.23 48.44 3.92
C GLN A 388 -39.49 46.98 4.36
N GLU A 389 -39.24 46.73 5.64
CA GLU A 389 -39.65 45.53 6.37
C GLU A 389 -41.17 45.39 6.39
N ALA A 390 -41.68 44.29 5.83
CA ALA A 390 -43.04 43.82 6.05
C ALA A 390 -43.01 42.57 6.94
N ASN A 391 -43.71 42.67 8.06
CA ASN A 391 -43.98 41.63 9.05
C ASN A 391 -44.64 40.37 8.46
N ALA A 392 -44.10 39.20 8.81
CA ALA A 392 -44.82 37.92 8.97
C ALA A 392 -43.85 36.96 9.70
N ALA A 393 -43.92 36.73 11.01
CA ALA A 393 -44.92 35.94 11.74
C ALA A 393 -45.17 34.57 11.09
N GLU A 394 -44.49 33.54 11.60
CA GLU A 394 -45.07 32.21 11.93
C GLU A 394 -43.98 31.32 12.57
N GLU A 395 -44.02 31.27 13.90
CA GLU A 395 -43.42 30.21 14.71
C GLU A 395 -44.29 28.96 14.56
N ASP A 396 -43.91 28.03 13.69
CA ASP A 396 -44.56 26.73 13.58
C ASP A 396 -43.79 25.70 14.43
N SER A 397 -44.02 25.76 15.73
CA SER A 397 -43.58 24.76 16.70
C SER A 397 -44.38 23.47 16.51
N PHE A 398 -43.86 22.55 15.70
CA PHE A 398 -44.45 21.23 15.49
C PHE A 398 -44.29 20.34 16.75
N ASP A 399 -45.33 20.33 17.59
CA ASP A 399 -45.59 19.38 18.67
C ASP A 399 -46.07 18.01 18.12
N ASP A 400 -45.20 17.28 17.42
CA ASP A 400 -45.58 16.01 16.75
C ASP A 400 -44.80 14.77 17.22
N ASP A 401 -44.10 14.85 18.36
CA ASP A 401 -43.28 13.74 18.85
C ASP A 401 -44.08 12.67 19.64
N GLU A 402 -45.30 12.96 20.10
CA GLU A 402 -46.12 11.97 20.83
C GLU A 402 -46.70 10.89 19.91
N ASN A 403 -47.12 11.24 18.68
CA ASN A 403 -47.74 10.29 17.75
C ASN A 403 -46.72 9.34 17.09
N LEU A 404 -45.43 9.64 17.19
CA LEU A 404 -44.35 8.79 16.65
C LEU A 404 -43.96 7.66 17.61
N GLN A 405 -44.43 7.66 18.87
CA GLN A 405 -43.95 6.71 19.88
C GLN A 405 -44.30 5.25 19.56
N HIS A 406 -45.43 4.97 18.93
CA HIS A 406 -45.87 3.61 18.58
C HIS A 406 -45.19 3.03 17.33
N LEU A 407 -44.46 3.83 16.56
CA LEU A 407 -43.81 3.37 15.32
C LEU A 407 -42.43 2.77 15.57
N SER A 408 -42.12 1.70 14.83
CA SER A 408 -40.80 1.08 14.85
C SER A 408 -39.72 2.07 14.43
N ARG A 409 -38.50 1.96 14.98
CA ARG A 409 -37.34 2.82 14.62
C ARG A 409 -37.09 2.88 13.09
N LYS A 410 -37.43 1.82 12.34
CA LYS A 410 -37.33 1.80 10.88
C LYS A 410 -38.40 2.68 10.21
N GLU A 411 -39.62 2.68 10.72
CA GLU A 411 -40.73 3.47 10.18
C GLU A 411 -40.53 4.96 10.41
N ARG A 412 -40.06 5.35 11.61
CA ARG A 412 -39.69 6.75 11.91
C ARG A 412 -38.64 7.29 10.94
N LYS A 413 -37.62 6.49 10.61
CA LYS A 413 -36.59 6.88 9.61
C LYS A 413 -37.17 7.00 8.20
N LYS A 414 -38.16 6.16 7.83
CA LYS A 414 -38.81 6.21 6.51
C LYS A 414 -39.70 7.45 6.38
N LEU A 415 -40.49 7.76 7.42
CA LEU A 415 -41.31 8.98 7.50
C LEU A 415 -40.46 10.25 7.42
N LYS A 416 -39.39 10.34 8.22
CA LYS A 416 -38.48 11.51 8.19
C LYS A 416 -37.81 11.69 6.82
N LYS A 417 -37.58 10.60 6.08
CA LYS A 417 -37.05 10.65 4.71
C LYS A 417 -38.10 11.11 3.69
N MET A 418 -39.36 10.68 3.83
CA MET A 418 -40.46 11.18 2.98
C MET A 418 -40.72 12.67 3.22
N ASN A 419 -40.74 13.12 4.47
CA ASN A 419 -41.02 14.53 4.78
C ASN A 419 -39.92 15.47 4.23
N ARG A 420 -38.66 15.01 4.26
CA ARG A 420 -37.54 15.70 3.58
C ARG A 420 -37.64 15.71 2.06
N GLN A 421 -38.31 14.75 1.44
CA GLN A 421 -38.54 14.74 0.00
C GLN A 421 -39.73 15.60 -0.40
N GLN A 422 -40.76 15.70 0.44
CA GLN A 422 -41.91 16.58 0.23
C GLN A 422 -41.54 18.06 0.39
N SER A 423 -40.79 18.42 1.44
CA SER A 423 -40.27 19.80 1.61
C SER A 423 -39.43 20.25 0.42
N ARG A 424 -38.54 19.39 -0.09
CA ARG A 424 -37.72 19.66 -1.30
C ARG A 424 -38.51 19.77 -2.61
N ARG A 425 -39.75 19.30 -2.64
CA ARG A 425 -40.65 19.45 -3.81
C ARG A 425 -41.56 20.67 -3.69
N ALA A 426 -41.72 21.18 -2.48
CA ALA A 426 -42.55 22.34 -2.19
C ALA A 426 -41.75 23.66 -2.21
N SER A 427 -40.44 23.60 -1.97
CA SER A 427 -39.46 24.62 -2.35
C SER A 427 -39.10 24.51 -3.82
#